data_AF-A0A7X3SNG3-F1
#
_entry.id   AF-A0A7X3SNG3-F1
#
_cell.length_a   1.000
_cell.length_b   1.000
_cell.length_c   1.000
_cell.angle_alpha   90.00
_cell.angle_beta   90.00
_cell.angle_gamma   90.00
#
_symmetry.space_group_name_H-M   'P 1'
#
loop_
_entity.id
_entity.type
_entity.pdbx_description
1 polymer ?
#
loop_
_entity_poly.entity_id
_entity_poly.type
_entity_poly.pdbx_seq_one_letter_code
_entity_poly.pdbx_strand_id
1 'polypeptide(L)' 'MVGQPYSPELAERARRAAGAREIRKIEPGGAYTMDLDSTRLNVEVDRADTVTGLRCG' A
#
# COMPACT_ATOMS: atom_id res chain seq x y z
N MET A 1 6.35 -4.62 8.61
CA MET A 1 5.84 -4.18 7.29
C MET A 1 6.19 -2.73 7.06
N VAL A 2 5.75 -1.81 7.91
CA VAL A 2 6.33 -0.45 7.96
C VAL A 2 7.84 -0.54 8.26
N GLY A 3 8.63 0.29 7.60
CA GLY A 3 10.10 0.31 7.68
C GLY A 3 10.79 -0.77 6.83
N GLN A 4 10.04 -1.60 6.09
CA GLN A 4 10.62 -2.57 5.14
C GLN A 4 10.58 -2.01 3.72
N PRO A 5 11.54 -2.39 2.86
CA PRO A 5 11.45 -2.11 1.43
C PRO A 5 10.17 -2.69 0.85
N TYR A 6 9.52 -1.94 -0.04
CA TYR A 6 8.40 -2.44 -0.81
C TYR A 6 8.87 -3.60 -1.71
N SER A 7 8.10 -4.68 -1.73
CA SER A 7 8.32 -5.79 -2.65
C SER A 7 6.98 -6.43 -3.02
N PRO A 8 6.88 -7.11 -4.18
CA PRO A 8 5.69 -7.86 -4.55
C PRO A 8 5.27 -8.86 -3.47
N GLU A 9 6.21 -9.56 -2.84
CA GLU A 9 5.93 -10.54 -1.80
C GLU A 9 5.38 -9.89 -0.52
N LEU A 10 5.95 -8.74 -0.13
CA LEU A 10 5.44 -7.96 1.00
C LEU A 10 4.03 -7.46 0.72
N ALA A 11 3.80 -6.93 -0.48
CA ALA A 11 2.51 -6.41 -0.93
C ALA A 11 1.44 -7.50 -0.91
N GLU A 12 1.72 -8.67 -1.50
CA GLU A 12 0.83 -9.83 -1.50
C GLU A 12 0.48 -10.31 -0.08
N ARG A 13 1.48 -10.37 0.81
CA ARG A 13 1.27 -10.73 2.21
C ARG A 13 0.40 -9.69 2.93
N ALA A 14 0.63 -8.39 2.68
CA ALA A 14 -0.15 -7.32 3.26
C ALA A 14 -1.61 -7.36 2.78
N ARG A 15 -1.83 -7.56 1.47
CA ARG A 15 -3.17 -7.69 0.90
C ARG A 15 -3.95 -8.84 1.55
N ARG A 16 -3.32 -10.02 1.63
CA ARG A 16 -3.94 -11.20 2.26
C ARG A 16 -4.26 -10.97 3.74
N ALA A 17 -3.33 -10.36 4.49
CA ALA A 17 -3.53 -10.05 5.90
C ALA A 17 -4.66 -9.03 6.13
N ALA A 18 -4.84 -8.08 5.21
CA ALA A 18 -5.90 -7.08 5.26
C ALA A 18 -7.25 -7.59 4.69
N GLY A 19 -7.30 -8.78 4.07
CA GLY A 19 -8.49 -9.28 3.40
C GLY A 19 -8.90 -8.47 2.15
N ALA A 20 -7.98 -7.67 1.61
CA ALA A 20 -8.25 -6.83 0.44
C ALA A 20 -8.23 -7.66 -0.86
N ARG A 21 -8.99 -7.19 -1.86
CA ARG A 21 -8.99 -7.75 -3.22
C ARG A 21 -7.89 -7.16 -4.08
N GLU A 22 -7.63 -5.88 -3.89
CA GLU A 22 -6.64 -5.14 -4.66
C GLU A 22 -5.60 -4.47 -3.76
N ILE A 23 -4.47 -4.12 -4.35
CA ILE A 23 -3.39 -3.40 -3.69
C ILE A 23 -2.93 -2.24 -4.56
N ARG A 24 -2.68 -1.09 -3.94
CA ARG A 24 -2.15 0.09 -4.62
C ARG A 24 -0.95 0.64 -3.84
N LYS A 25 0.17 0.78 -4.54
CA LYS A 25 1.34 1.50 -4.05
C LYS A 25 1.10 3.01 -4.22
N ILE A 26 1.31 3.77 -3.15
CA ILE A 26 1.17 5.23 -3.10
C ILE A 26 2.57 5.81 -2.91
N GLU A 27 3.06 6.50 -3.92
CA GLU A 27 4.38 7.13 -3.94
C GLU A 27 4.30 8.62 -3.58
N PRO A 28 5.35 9.20 -2.98
CA PRO A 28 5.34 10.61 -2.62
C PRO A 28 5.18 11.52 -3.84
N GLY A 29 4.19 12.43 -3.79
CA GLY A 29 3.91 13.37 -4.88
C GLY A 29 3.12 12.78 -6.06
N GLY A 30 2.73 11.51 -5.98
CA GLY A 30 1.82 10.91 -6.97
C GLY A 30 0.41 11.50 -6.87
N ALA A 31 -0.23 11.69 -8.03
CA ALA A 31 -1.62 12.10 -8.10
C ALA A 31 -2.53 10.86 -8.02
N TYR A 32 -3.07 10.60 -6.84
CA TYR A 32 -4.02 9.52 -6.59
C TYR A 32 -5.38 10.10 -6.21
N THR A 33 -6.47 9.46 -6.65
CA THR A 33 -7.81 9.84 -6.20
C THR A 33 -8.01 9.44 -4.74
N MET A 34 -8.76 10.27 -4.01
CA MET A 34 -9.12 10.03 -2.60
C MET A 34 -10.39 9.17 -2.45
N ASP A 35 -10.82 8.50 -3.52
CA ASP A 35 -12.02 7.66 -3.49
C ASP A 35 -11.84 6.51 -2.50
N LEU A 36 -12.84 6.36 -1.65
CA LEU A 36 -12.96 5.24 -0.73
C LEU A 36 -13.25 3.97 -1.54
N ASP A 37 -12.35 3.01 -1.47
CA ASP A 37 -12.47 1.67 -2.03
C ASP A 37 -12.13 0.66 -0.95
N SER A 38 -13.19 0.18 -0.28
CA SER A 38 -13.09 -0.76 0.84
C SER A 38 -12.53 -2.13 0.45
N THR A 39 -12.38 -2.40 -0.85
CA THR A 39 -11.80 -3.64 -1.36
C THR A 39 -10.30 -3.51 -1.64
N ARG A 40 -9.72 -2.32 -1.48
CA ARG A 40 -8.33 -2.02 -1.82
C ARG A 40 -7.49 -1.69 -0.59
N LEU A 41 -6.30 -2.27 -0.54
CA LEU A 41 -5.26 -1.87 0.40
C LEU A 41 -4.33 -0.85 -0.26
N ASN A 42 -4.21 0.33 0.33
CA ASN A 42 -3.18 1.30 -0.02
C ASN A 42 -1.91 1.05 0.80
N VAL A 43 -0.77 0.98 0.12
CA VAL A 43 0.56 0.88 0.71
C VAL A 43 1.31 2.16 0.41
N GLU A 44 1.55 2.97 1.42
CA GLU A 44 2.30 4.23 1.31
C GLU A 44 3.79 3.92 1.44
N VAL A 45 4.59 4.48 0.52
CA VAL A 45 6.05 4.38 0.55
C VAL A 45 6.69 5.76 0.58
N ASP A 46 7.96 5.83 1.00
CA ASP A 46 8.80 7.01 0.82
C ASP A 46 9.57 6.99 -0.52
N ARG A 47 10.46 7.97 -0.71
CA ARG A 47 11.29 8.08 -1.93
C ARG A 47 12.36 6.99 -2.04
N ALA A 48 12.69 6.31 -0.94
CA ALA A 48 13.60 5.17 -0.92
C ALA A 48 12.85 3.83 -1.07
N ASP A 49 11.59 3.89 -1.46
CA ASP A 49 10.68 2.75 -1.60
C ASP A 49 10.46 1.96 -0.29
N THR A 50 10.63 2.63 0.85
CA THR A 50 10.37 2.04 2.17
C THR A 50 8.92 2.28 2.56
N VAL A 51 8.24 1.22 3.00
CA VAL A 51 6.83 1.30 3.43
C VAL A 51 6.72 2.19 4.66
N THR A 52 5.92 3.26 4.56
CA THR A 52 5.65 4.22 5.63
C THR A 52 4.28 4.02 6.24
N GLY A 53 3.33 3.42 5.50
CA GLY A 53 1.96 3.24 5.97
C GLY A 53 1.17 2.18 5.20
N LEU A 54 0.13 1.67 5.85
CA LEU A 54 -0.86 0.76 5.27
C LEU A 54 -2.25 1.26 5.65
N ARG A 55 -3.14 1.41 4.66
CA ARG A 55 -4.51 1.90 4.88
C ARG A 55 -5.49 1.14 4.00
N CYS A 56 -6.51 0.54 4.61
CA CYS A 56 -7.67 0.10 3.86
C CYS A 56 -8.39 1.34 3.32
N GLY A 57 -8.73 1.28 2.04
CA GLY A 57 -9.48 2.34 1.40
C GLY A 57 -10.93 2.37 1.79
#